data_AF-A0A1X1A1W1-F1
#
_entry.id   AF-A0A1X1A1W1-F1
#
_cell.length_a   1.000
_cell.length_b   1.000
_cell.length_c   1.000
_cell.angle_alpha   90.00
_cell.angle_beta   90.00
_cell.angle_gamma   90.00
#
_symmetry.space_group_name_H-M   'P 1'
#
loop_
_entity.id
_entity.type
_entity.pdbx_description
1 polymer ?
#
loop_
_entity_poly.entity_id
_entity_poly.type
_entity_poly.pdbx_seq_one_letter_code
_entity_poly.pdbx_strand_id
1 'polypeptide(L)'
;MHDDLWNYALALYTRPGVESACLTLQALGGDVCLLLCGTWLRARGVAPDAERVRALQELAAPWQRQVVTPLRTLRQQWRAGVQDDPQLAALRERVKGLELEAERTLLARLEQRAQAWPTTKGHPVEDWLPWLAPEQARDHDALRQLRVVAEGLQDADEGD
;
A
#
# COMPACT_ATOMS: atom_id res chain seq x y z
N MET A 1 15.46 -10.25 -3.82
CA MET A 1 14.77 -9.85 -5.06
C MET A 1 13.27 -10.13 -4.92
N HIS A 2 12.53 -9.14 -4.42
CA HIS A 2 11.07 -9.21 -4.35
C HIS A 2 10.47 -8.87 -5.71
N ASP A 3 10.45 -9.86 -6.62
CA ASP A 3 10.01 -9.66 -8.00
C ASP A 3 8.51 -9.30 -8.11
N ASP A 4 7.73 -9.63 -7.08
CA ASP A 4 6.29 -9.36 -6.98
C ASP A 4 6.02 -8.27 -5.91
N LEU A 5 5.19 -7.29 -6.27
CA LEU A 5 4.75 -6.20 -5.41
C LEU A 5 4.07 -6.73 -4.12
N TRP A 6 3.35 -7.84 -4.19
CA TRP A 6 2.72 -8.45 -3.01
C TRP A 6 3.76 -8.93 -2.00
N ASN A 7 4.79 -9.63 -2.46
CA ASN A 7 5.85 -10.11 -1.56
C ASN A 7 6.63 -8.94 -0.97
N TYR A 8 6.92 -7.91 -1.78
CA TYR A 8 7.52 -6.68 -1.28
C TYR A 8 6.66 -6.01 -0.20
N ALA A 9 5.35 -5.88 -0.45
CA ALA A 9 4.41 -5.33 0.51
C ALA A 9 4.40 -6.12 1.82
N LEU A 10 4.41 -7.46 1.76
CA LEU A 10 4.50 -8.31 2.94
C LEU A 10 5.81 -8.09 3.71
N ALA A 11 6.95 -8.10 3.02
CA ALA A 11 8.25 -7.86 3.64
C ALA A 11 8.31 -6.50 4.33
N LEU A 12 7.81 -5.45 3.68
CA LEU A 12 7.73 -4.12 4.26
C LEU A 12 6.78 -4.08 5.46
N TYR A 13 5.60 -4.70 5.36
CA TYR A 13 4.59 -4.69 6.44
C TYR A 13 5.07 -5.42 7.70
N THR A 14 5.96 -6.42 7.56
CA THR A 14 6.58 -7.10 8.72
C THR A 14 7.61 -6.26 9.47
N ARG A 15 8.03 -5.10 8.92
CA ARG A 15 8.99 -4.23 9.58
C ARG A 15 8.33 -3.45 10.74
N PRO A 16 9.06 -3.22 11.85
CA PRO A 16 8.53 -2.49 13.00
C PRO A 16 7.97 -1.12 12.61
N GLY A 17 6.73 -0.85 13.04
CA GLY A 17 6.07 0.44 12.88
C GLY A 17 5.42 0.70 11.51
N VAL A 18 5.63 -0.14 10.49
CA VAL A 18 4.99 0.01 9.18
C VAL A 18 3.48 -0.15 9.28
N GLU A 19 3.00 -1.19 9.98
CA GLU A 19 1.57 -1.39 10.20
C GLU A 19 0.91 -0.13 10.81
N SER A 20 1.50 0.41 11.87
CA SER A 20 0.98 1.63 12.52
C SER A 20 0.99 2.82 11.57
N ALA A 21 2.07 3.01 10.81
CA ALA A 21 2.17 4.09 9.83
C ALA A 21 1.10 3.96 8.74
N CYS A 22 0.92 2.77 8.17
CA CYS A 22 -0.12 2.49 7.16
C CYS A 22 -1.53 2.77 7.70
N LEU A 23 -1.83 2.37 8.94
CA LEU A 23 -3.12 2.65 9.57
C LEU A 23 -3.36 4.15 9.75
N THR A 24 -2.34 4.91 10.17
CA THR A 24 -2.44 6.36 10.28
C THR A 24 -2.63 7.02 8.91
N LEU A 25 -1.85 6.62 7.91
CA LEU A 25 -1.97 7.13 6.54
C LEU A 25 -3.36 6.84 5.96
N GLN A 26 -3.90 5.66 6.22
CA GLN A 26 -5.25 5.30 5.82
C GLN A 26 -6.31 6.18 6.50
N ALA A 27 -6.15 6.48 7.79
CA ALA A 27 -7.05 7.38 8.52
C ALA A 27 -7.01 8.83 7.96
N LEU A 28 -5.87 9.23 7.39
CA LEU A 28 -5.69 10.51 6.68
C LEU A 28 -6.18 10.46 5.23
N GLY A 29 -6.87 9.39 4.81
CA GLY A 29 -7.41 9.24 3.45
C GLY A 29 -6.44 8.64 2.43
N GLY A 30 -5.30 8.10 2.89
CA GLY A 30 -4.31 7.48 2.02
C GLY A 30 -4.71 6.10 1.54
N ASP A 31 -4.45 5.82 0.26
CA ASP A 31 -4.52 4.47 -0.27
C ASP A 31 -3.22 3.72 0.03
N VAL A 32 -3.26 2.83 1.02
CA VAL A 32 -2.10 2.03 1.44
C VAL A 32 -1.55 1.18 0.29
N CYS A 33 -2.39 0.66 -0.61
CA CYS A 33 -1.92 -0.13 -1.75
C CYS A 33 -1.11 0.73 -2.74
N LEU A 34 -1.56 1.97 -2.99
CA LEU A 34 -0.81 2.92 -3.81
C LEU A 34 0.50 3.33 -3.16
N LEU A 35 0.51 3.60 -1.85
CA LEU A 35 1.72 4.01 -1.14
C LEU A 35 2.77 2.89 -1.12
N LEU A 36 2.35 1.65 -0.87
CA LEU A 36 3.22 0.47 -0.96
C LEU A 36 3.74 0.27 -2.40
N CYS A 37 2.88 0.42 -3.41
CA CYS A 37 3.29 0.40 -4.82
C CYS A 37 4.35 1.47 -5.12
N GLY A 38 4.17 2.69 -4.62
CA GLY A 38 5.16 3.77 -4.78
C GLY A 38 6.52 3.42 -4.19
N THR A 39 6.56 2.84 -2.98
CA THR A 39 7.82 2.39 -2.37
C THR A 39 8.50 1.27 -3.15
N TRP A 40 7.73 0.35 -3.72
CA TRP A 40 8.23 -0.71 -4.60
C TRP A 40 8.74 -0.18 -5.95
N LEU A 41 8.06 0.79 -6.55
CA LEU A 41 8.49 1.43 -7.80
C LEU A 41 9.80 2.18 -7.61
N ARG A 42 9.97 2.87 -6.48
CA ARG A 42 11.23 3.46 -6.06
C ARG A 42 12.32 2.39 -5.96
N ALA A 43 12.04 1.24 -5.33
CA ALA A 43 12.97 0.11 -5.21
C ALA A 43 13.40 -0.45 -6.57
N ARG A 44 12.47 -0.50 -7.53
CA ARG A 44 12.74 -0.93 -8.91
C ARG A 44 13.50 0.11 -9.75
N GLY A 45 13.72 1.31 -9.21
CA GLY A 45 14.33 2.41 -9.93
C GLY A 45 13.44 3.04 -11.01
N VAL A 46 12.12 2.93 -10.86
CA VAL A 46 11.17 3.58 -11.77
C VAL A 46 10.89 4.99 -11.25
N ALA A 47 11.11 6.02 -12.06
CA ALA A 47 10.84 7.40 -11.66
C ALA A 47 9.34 7.73 -11.72
N PRO A 48 8.79 8.51 -10.77
CA PRO A 48 7.47 9.09 -10.88
C PRO A 48 7.41 10.09 -12.04
N ASP A 49 6.27 10.12 -12.71
CA ASP A 49 5.87 11.22 -13.58
C ASP A 49 4.34 11.39 -13.49
N ALA A 50 3.85 12.54 -13.95
CA ALA A 50 2.43 12.87 -13.84
C ALA A 50 1.51 11.89 -14.58
N GLU A 51 1.98 11.26 -15.66
CA GLU A 51 1.20 10.29 -16.43
C GLU A 51 1.10 8.95 -15.69
N ARG A 52 2.21 8.46 -15.15
CA ARG A 52 2.29 7.23 -14.36
C ARG A 52 1.49 7.34 -13.08
N VAL A 53 1.62 8.44 -12.35
CA VAL A 53 0.88 8.71 -11.11
C VAL A 53 -0.62 8.67 -11.38
N ARG A 54 -1.08 9.38 -12.40
CA ARG A 54 -2.48 9.36 -12.84
C ARG A 54 -2.93 7.95 -13.24
N ALA A 55 -2.11 7.21 -13.98
CA ALA A 55 -2.44 5.85 -14.39
C ALA A 55 -2.64 4.89 -13.20
N LEU A 56 -1.83 5.01 -12.14
CA LEU A 56 -2.03 4.21 -10.91
C LEU A 56 -3.30 4.64 -10.18
N GLN A 57 -3.53 5.95 -10.05
CA GLN A 57 -4.71 6.49 -9.36
C GLN A 57 -6.01 6.12 -10.06
N GLU A 58 -6.08 6.24 -11.39
CA GLU A 58 -7.24 5.85 -12.19
C GLU A 58 -7.51 4.34 -12.14
N LEU A 59 -6.46 3.52 -12.06
CA LEU A 59 -6.59 2.08 -11.89
C LEU A 59 -7.11 1.71 -10.49
N ALA A 60 -6.60 2.37 -9.45
CA ALA A 60 -6.91 2.05 -8.07
C ALA A 60 -8.26 2.60 -7.61
N ALA A 61 -8.60 3.83 -7.98
CA ALA A 61 -9.74 4.56 -7.42
C ALA A 61 -11.10 3.83 -7.54
N PRO A 62 -11.48 3.23 -8.70
CA PRO A 62 -12.73 2.49 -8.80
C PRO A 62 -12.76 1.28 -7.87
N TRP A 63 -11.66 0.52 -7.82
CA TRP A 63 -11.56 -0.69 -7.01
C TRP A 63 -11.56 -0.40 -5.51
N GLN A 64 -10.82 0.64 -5.10
CA GLN A 64 -10.85 1.13 -3.73
C GLN A 64 -12.26 1.52 -3.30
N ARG A 65 -12.97 2.29 -4.14
CA ARG A 65 -14.30 2.81 -3.82
C ARG A 65 -15.37 1.73 -3.79
N GLN A 66 -15.32 0.78 -4.72
CA GLN A 66 -16.39 -0.20 -4.93
C GLN A 66 -16.17 -1.51 -4.17
N VAL A 67 -14.94 -1.84 -3.79
CA VAL A 67 -14.60 -3.15 -3.21
C VAL A 67 -13.92 -3.00 -1.85
N VAL A 68 -12.74 -2.39 -1.80
CA VAL A 68 -11.92 -2.36 -0.57
C VAL A 68 -12.59 -1.51 0.52
N THR A 69 -13.03 -0.29 0.19
CA THR A 69 -13.64 0.64 1.15
C THR A 69 -14.94 0.10 1.75
N PRO A 70 -15.88 -0.49 0.97
CA PRO A 70 -17.06 -1.15 1.53
C PRO A 70 -16.73 -2.31 2.49
N LEU A 71 -15.80 -3.20 2.12
CA LEU A 71 -15.40 -4.34 2.96
C LEU A 71 -14.77 -3.86 4.28
N ARG A 72 -13.87 -2.88 4.18
CA ARG A 72 -13.21 -2.26 5.34
C ARG A 72 -14.21 -1.57 6.27
N THR A 73 -15.13 -0.80 5.69
CA THR A 73 -16.20 -0.12 6.44
C THR A 73 -17.05 -1.14 7.19
N LEU A 74 -17.47 -2.22 6.53
CA LEU A 74 -18.27 -3.28 7.15
C LEU A 74 -17.51 -3.95 8.32
N ARG A 75 -16.24 -4.31 8.10
CA ARG A 75 -15.38 -4.89 9.14
C ARG A 75 -15.19 -3.96 10.35
N GLN A 76 -15.06 -2.67 10.11
CA GLN A 76 -14.92 -1.66 11.17
C GLN A 76 -16.22 -1.47 11.96
N GLN A 77 -17.37 -1.39 11.27
CA GLN A 77 -18.68 -1.27 11.91
C GLN A 77 -18.98 -2.44 12.85
N TRP A 78 -18.60 -3.67 12.47
CA TRP A 78 -18.83 -4.85 13.29
C TRP A 78 -17.90 -4.95 14.51
N ARG A 79 -16.87 -4.11 14.65
CA ARG A 79 -15.89 -4.19 15.74
C ARG A 79 -16.51 -4.10 17.13
N ALA A 80 -17.61 -3.35 17.31
CA ALA A 80 -18.28 -3.24 18.61
C ALA A 80 -19.18 -4.46 18.91
N GLY A 81 -19.86 -5.02 17.90
CA GLY A 81 -20.84 -6.10 18.07
C GLY A 81 -20.24 -7.49 18.30
N VAL A 82 -18.95 -7.70 18.01
CA VAL A 82 -18.32 -9.03 18.15
C VAL A 82 -18.19 -9.52 19.60
N GLN A 83 -18.30 -8.63 20.61
CA GLN A 83 -18.24 -9.05 22.01
C GLN A 83 -19.49 -9.83 22.44
N ASP A 84 -20.64 -9.48 21.86
CA ASP A 84 -21.94 -10.05 22.22
C ASP A 84 -22.40 -11.15 21.26
N ASP A 85 -21.77 -11.28 20.08
CA ASP A 85 -22.14 -12.25 19.04
C ASP A 85 -20.90 -12.95 18.43
N PRO A 86 -20.61 -14.19 18.87
CA PRO A 86 -19.53 -15.01 18.29
C PRO A 86 -19.72 -15.36 16.81
N GLN A 87 -20.96 -15.43 16.31
CA GLN A 87 -21.21 -15.68 14.89
C GLN A 87 -20.84 -14.44 14.05
N LEU A 88 -21.12 -13.25 14.58
CA LEU A 88 -20.66 -11.99 13.99
C LEU A 88 -19.13 -11.90 13.97
N ALA A 89 -18.44 -12.39 15.02
CA ALA A 89 -16.98 -12.46 15.04
C ALA A 89 -16.43 -13.34 13.89
N ALA A 90 -17.03 -14.51 13.66
CA ALA A 90 -16.64 -15.38 12.56
C ALA A 90 -16.90 -14.75 11.18
N LEU A 91 -18.03 -14.07 10.99
CA LEU A 91 -18.34 -13.33 9.77
C LEU A 91 -17.36 -12.18 9.53
N ARG A 92 -17.00 -11.44 10.59
CA ARG A 92 -16.04 -10.35 10.53
C ARG A 92 -14.67 -10.81 10.07
N GLU A 93 -14.19 -11.96 10.55
CA GLU A 93 -12.91 -12.53 10.07
C GLU A 93 -12.98 -12.97 8.61
N ARG A 94 -14.12 -13.48 8.13
CA ARG A 94 -14.31 -13.75 6.69
C ARG A 94 -14.28 -12.48 5.85
N VAL A 95 -14.91 -11.40 6.31
CA VAL A 95 -14.86 -10.09 5.64
C VAL A 95 -13.43 -9.53 5.62
N LYS A 96 -12.67 -9.69 6.72
CA LYS A 96 -11.24 -9.36 6.76
C LYS A 96 -10.45 -10.12 5.70
N GLY A 97 -10.71 -11.42 5.53
CA GLY A 97 -10.10 -12.23 4.48
C GLY A 97 -10.40 -11.70 3.08
N LEU A 98 -11.66 -11.34 2.81
CA LEU A 98 -12.08 -10.74 1.53
C LEU A 98 -11.45 -9.37 1.28
N GLU A 99 -11.32 -8.53 2.31
CA GLU A 99 -10.62 -7.24 2.21
C GLU A 99 -9.16 -7.44 1.79
N LEU A 100 -8.45 -8.36 2.45
CA LEU A 100 -7.06 -8.68 2.13
C LEU A 100 -6.91 -9.23 0.71
N GLU A 101 -7.81 -10.10 0.27
CA GLU A 101 -7.82 -10.61 -1.10
C GLU A 101 -8.08 -9.50 -2.13
N ALA A 102 -8.97 -8.56 -1.82
CA ALA A 102 -9.23 -7.40 -2.66
C ALA A 102 -8.02 -6.45 -2.75
N GLU A 103 -7.30 -6.23 -1.65
CA GLU A 103 -6.05 -5.46 -1.62
C GLU A 103 -4.95 -6.15 -2.44
N ARG A 104 -4.76 -7.46 -2.26
CA ARG A 104 -3.82 -8.25 -3.07
C ARG A 104 -4.14 -8.17 -4.57
N THR A 105 -5.42 -8.24 -4.92
CA THR A 105 -5.87 -8.08 -6.32
C THR A 105 -5.51 -6.70 -6.87
N LEU A 106 -5.65 -5.65 -6.07
CA LEU A 106 -5.27 -4.30 -6.48
C LEU A 106 -3.75 -4.20 -6.69
N LEU A 107 -2.96 -4.72 -5.75
CA LEU A 107 -1.50 -4.73 -5.87
C LEU A 107 -1.05 -5.46 -7.15
N ALA A 108 -1.59 -6.66 -7.44
CA ALA A 108 -1.26 -7.38 -8.67
C ALA A 108 -1.60 -6.58 -9.95
N ARG A 109 -2.71 -5.83 -9.96
CA ARG A 109 -3.07 -4.95 -11.09
C ARG A 109 -2.12 -3.76 -11.24
N LEU A 110 -1.72 -3.15 -10.11
CA LEU A 110 -0.76 -2.04 -10.10
C LEU A 110 0.62 -2.50 -10.60
N GLU A 111 1.08 -3.65 -10.14
CA GLU A 111 2.29 -4.32 -10.63
C GLU A 111 2.23 -4.53 -12.14
N GLN A 112 1.18 -5.18 -12.63
CA GLN A 112 0.99 -5.44 -14.06
C GLN A 112 1.02 -4.13 -14.88
N ARG A 113 0.38 -3.07 -14.38
CA ARG A 113 0.35 -1.76 -15.04
C ARG A 113 1.74 -1.13 -15.15
N ALA A 114 2.60 -1.38 -14.17
CA ALA A 114 3.94 -0.83 -14.07
C ALA A 114 5.06 -1.79 -14.54
N GLN A 115 4.71 -2.98 -15.02
CA GLN A 115 5.68 -4.00 -15.43
C GLN A 115 6.57 -3.50 -16.57
N ALA A 116 5.97 -2.81 -17.54
CA ALA A 116 6.65 -2.32 -18.74
C ALA A 116 7.34 -0.96 -18.55
N TRP A 117 7.33 -0.37 -17.35
CA TRP A 117 7.94 0.94 -17.13
C TRP A 117 9.47 0.85 -17.07
N PRO A 118 10.18 1.79 -17.72
CA PRO A 118 11.64 1.78 -17.76
C PRO A 118 12.21 2.05 -16.37
N THR A 119 13.27 1.32 -16.04
CA THR A 119 14.04 1.50 -14.80
C THR A 119 15.30 2.32 -15.09
N THR A 120 15.66 3.21 -14.17
CA THR A 120 16.87 4.03 -14.27
C THR A 120 17.95 3.40 -13.40
N LYS A 121 19.07 2.99 -14.00
CA LYS A 121 20.23 2.50 -13.25
C LYS A 121 21.15 3.67 -12.89
N GLY A 122 21.47 3.85 -11.60
CA GLY A 122 22.57 4.71 -11.15
C GLY A 122 22.23 6.17 -10.81
N HIS A 123 20.96 6.56 -10.76
CA HIS A 123 20.54 7.87 -10.22
C HIS A 123 19.64 7.69 -9.00
N PRO A 124 19.68 8.59 -8.00
CA PRO A 124 18.70 8.59 -6.94
C PRO A 124 17.32 8.76 -7.56
N VAL A 125 16.50 7.72 -7.46
CA VAL A 125 15.16 7.70 -8.04
C VAL A 125 14.26 8.58 -7.17
N GLU A 126 13.58 9.53 -7.80
CA GLU A 126 12.65 10.42 -7.11
C GLU A 126 11.62 9.63 -6.30
N ASP A 127 11.25 10.17 -5.15
CA ASP A 127 10.31 9.52 -4.26
C ASP A 127 8.87 9.62 -4.79
N TRP A 128 8.16 8.49 -4.82
CA TRP A 128 6.77 8.38 -5.24
C TRP A 128 5.78 8.88 -4.17
N LEU A 129 6.15 8.81 -2.89
CA LEU A 129 5.22 9.06 -1.79
C LEU A 129 4.58 10.47 -1.82
N PRO A 130 5.29 11.58 -2.14
CA PRO A 130 4.68 12.91 -2.25
C PRO A 130 3.63 13.01 -3.37
N TRP A 131 3.80 12.24 -4.44
CA TRP A 131 2.89 12.22 -5.59
C TRP A 131 1.60 11.44 -5.30
N LEU A 132 1.70 10.38 -4.49
CA LEU A 132 0.59 9.46 -4.21
C LEU A 132 -0.11 9.74 -2.88
N ALA A 133 0.57 10.36 -1.92
CA ALA A 133 -0.01 10.67 -0.62
C ALA A 133 -1.08 11.77 -0.73
N PRO A 134 -2.21 11.62 0.00
CA PRO A 134 -3.17 12.70 0.13
C PRO A 134 -2.52 13.89 0.83
N GLU A 135 -3.03 15.09 0.56
CA GLU A 135 -2.46 16.35 1.05
C GLU A 135 -2.26 16.34 2.58
N GLN A 136 -3.21 15.76 3.32
CA GLN A 136 -3.19 15.67 4.78
C GLN A 136 -2.06 14.79 5.32
N ALA A 137 -1.53 13.87 4.51
CA ALA A 137 -0.49 12.93 4.93
C ALA A 137 0.93 13.35 4.52
N ARG A 138 1.09 14.35 3.64
CA ARG A 138 2.39 14.70 3.02
C ARG A 138 3.47 15.08 4.03
N ASP A 139 3.11 15.82 5.08
CA ASP A 139 4.04 16.26 6.13
C ASP A 139 3.99 15.37 7.40
N HIS A 140 3.13 14.35 7.41
CA HIS A 140 2.89 13.52 8.57
C HIS A 140 4.07 12.56 8.83
N ASP A 141 4.42 12.35 10.10
CA ASP A 141 5.53 11.45 10.50
C ASP A 141 5.36 10.03 9.97
N ALA A 142 4.11 9.55 9.90
CA ALA A 142 3.80 8.23 9.32
C ALA A 142 4.28 8.07 7.87
N LEU A 143 4.21 9.11 7.03
CA LEU A 143 4.69 9.03 5.65
C LEU A 143 6.22 8.98 5.61
N ARG A 144 6.87 9.76 6.47
CA ARG A 144 8.34 9.75 6.65
C ARG A 144 8.83 8.40 7.17
N GLN A 145 8.14 7.83 8.15
CA GLN A 145 8.45 6.52 8.71
C GLN A 145 8.34 5.42 7.64
N LEU A 146 7.26 5.43 6.85
CA LEU A 146 7.09 4.48 5.75
C LEU A 146 8.26 4.59 4.75
N ARG A 147 8.65 5.82 4.38
CA ARG A 147 9.80 6.06 3.49
C ARG A 147 11.09 5.46 4.04
N VAL A 148 11.45 5.80 5.28
CA VAL A 148 12.72 5.36 5.90
C VAL A 148 12.78 3.84 6.01
N VAL A 149 11.68 3.19 6.39
CA VAL A 149 11.66 1.73 6.50
C VAL A 149 11.72 1.06 5.13
N ALA A 150 11.07 1.63 4.11
CA ALA A 150 11.16 1.15 2.74
C ALA A 150 12.58 1.29 2.15
N GLU A 151 13.27 2.39 2.46
CA GLU A 151 14.68 2.60 2.12
C GLU A 151 15.59 1.55 2.77
N GLY A 152 15.47 1.34 4.08
CA GLY A 152 16.26 0.33 4.78
C GLY A 152 15.94 -1.12 4.37
N LEU A 153 14.79 -1.38 3.74
CA LEU A 153 14.49 -2.67 3.13
C LEU A 153 15.26 -2.89 1.82
N GLN A 154 15.52 -1.82 1.05
CA GLN A 154 16.29 -1.88 -0.19
C GLN A 154 17.77 -2.15 0.09
N ASP A 155 18.35 -1.42 1.05
CA ASP A 155 19.76 -1.57 1.43
C ASP A 155 20.08 -2.98 1.95
N ALA A 156 19.10 -3.65 2.57
CA ALA A 156 19.24 -5.02 3.06
C ALA A 156 19.19 -6.07 1.93
N ASP A 157 18.45 -5.81 0.84
CA ASP A 157 18.34 -6.71 -0.33
C ASP A 157 19.56 -6.56 -1.29
N GLU A 158 20.33 -5.47 -1.22
CA GLU A 158 21.55 -5.24 -2.02
C GLU A 158 22.84 -5.75 -1.36
N GLY A 159 22.79 -6.13 -0.08
CA GLY A 159 23.94 -6.54 0.74
C GLY A 159 24.23 -8.04 0.84
N ASP A 160 23.38 -8.90 0.25
CA ASP A 160 23.54 -10.36 0.15
C ASP A 160 24.00 -10.78 -1.26
#